data_AF-A0A6N9PYB7-F1
#
_entry.id   AF-A0A6N9PYB7-F1
#
_cell.length_a   1.000
_cell.length_b   1.000
_cell.length_c   1.000
_cell.angle_alpha   90.00
_cell.angle_beta   90.00
_cell.angle_gamma   90.00
#
_symmetry.space_group_name_H-M   'P 1'
#
loop_
_entity.id
_entity.type
_entity.pdbx_description
1 polymer ?
#
loop_
_entity_poly.entity_id
_entity_poly.type
_entity_poly.pdbx_seq_one_letter_code
_entity_poly.pdbx_strand_id
1 'polypeptide(L)'
;MPAKKKKPMSQKERAMRAQVKKDLQAQGLIPPDKPRLNRKKFAKEVWEEFEALDMYTADCYLRRALGCMVGPEMLEVTPEEVGVLKLMKLAVEWKKFSDRLRAEGREQYTLGEFAEEVVNPVLKL
;
A
#
# COMPACT_ATOMS: atom_id res chain seq x y z
N MET A 1 -34.48 4.51 -13.00
CA MET A 1 -35.13 3.19 -12.85
C MET A 1 -34.40 2.39 -11.77
N PRO A 2 -35.09 1.73 -10.82
CA PRO A 2 -34.41 0.94 -9.80
C PRO A 2 -33.78 -0.31 -10.43
N ALA A 3 -32.48 -0.52 -10.21
CA ALA A 3 -31.75 -1.67 -10.76
C ALA A 3 -32.33 -2.99 -10.20
N LYS A 4 -32.85 -3.85 -11.08
CA LYS A 4 -33.32 -5.19 -10.71
C LYS A 4 -32.15 -5.98 -10.09
N LYS A 5 -32.30 -6.41 -8.83
CA LYS A 5 -31.33 -7.29 -8.15
C LYS A 5 -31.15 -8.57 -8.99
N LYS A 6 -29.91 -8.82 -9.43
CA LYS A 6 -29.55 -10.05 -10.16
C LYS A 6 -29.79 -11.27 -9.26
N LYS A 7 -30.43 -12.31 -9.79
CA LYS A 7 -30.61 -13.58 -9.06
C LYS A 7 -29.23 -14.14 -8.67
N PRO A 8 -29.02 -14.58 -7.42
CA PRO A 8 -27.77 -15.20 -7.02
C PRO A 8 -27.56 -16.49 -7.82
N MET A 9 -26.33 -16.68 -8.30
CA MET A 9 -25.95 -17.82 -9.12
C MET A 9 -26.09 -19.14 -8.35
N SER A 10 -26.72 -20.14 -8.97
CA SER A 10 -26.90 -21.49 -8.43
C SER A 10 -25.58 -22.24 -8.29
N GLN A 11 -25.50 -23.21 -7.36
CA GLN A 11 -24.31 -24.04 -7.20
C GLN A 11 -23.94 -24.79 -8.49
N LYS A 12 -24.93 -25.27 -9.25
CA LYS A 12 -24.71 -25.96 -10.54
C LYS A 12 -24.07 -25.04 -11.58
N GLU A 13 -24.52 -23.79 -11.65
CA GLU A 13 -23.98 -22.79 -12.58
C GLU A 13 -22.53 -22.43 -12.23
N ARG A 14 -22.18 -22.34 -10.94
CA ARG A 14 -20.80 -22.10 -10.49
C ARG A 14 -19.86 -23.25 -10.90
N ALA A 15 -20.30 -24.49 -10.73
CA ALA A 15 -19.52 -25.67 -11.12
C ALA A 15 -19.30 -25.70 -12.64
N MET A 16 -20.34 -25.45 -13.43
CA MET A 16 -20.24 -25.38 -14.89
C MET A 16 -19.25 -24.30 -15.34
N ARG A 17 -19.32 -23.09 -14.75
CA ARG A 17 -18.39 -22.01 -15.07
C ARG A 17 -16.94 -22.35 -14.70
N ALA A 18 -16.72 -23.02 -13.58
CA ALA A 18 -15.39 -23.44 -13.17
C ALA A 18 -14.80 -24.49 -14.13
N GLN A 19 -15.62 -25.42 -14.64
CA GLN A 19 -15.19 -26.40 -15.62
C GLN A 19 -14.84 -25.74 -16.96
N VAL A 20 -15.74 -24.91 -17.49
CA VAL A 20 -15.49 -24.15 -18.73
C VAL A 20 -14.21 -23.33 -18.64
N LYS A 21 -13.99 -22.67 -17.49
CA LYS A 21 -12.76 -21.92 -17.25
C LYS A 21 -11.51 -22.80 -17.34
N LYS A 22 -11.53 -24.00 -16.74
CA LYS A 22 -10.42 -24.96 -16.82
C LYS A 22 -10.17 -25.44 -18.25
N ASP A 23 -11.23 -25.74 -19.00
CA ASP A 23 -11.11 -26.20 -20.38
C ASP A 23 -10.51 -25.10 -21.28
N LEU A 24 -10.95 -23.85 -21.10
CA LEU A 24 -10.41 -22.69 -21.83
C LEU A 24 -8.95 -22.41 -21.45
N GLN A 25 -8.57 -22.61 -20.19
CA GLN A 25 -7.17 -22.53 -19.75
C GLN A 25 -6.32 -23.65 -20.35
N ALA A 26 -6.83 -24.88 -20.42
CA ALA A 26 -6.15 -26.02 -21.03
C ALA A 26 -5.94 -25.85 -22.54
N GLN A 27 -6.88 -25.18 -23.21
CA GLN A 27 -6.78 -24.82 -24.63
C GLN A 27 -5.91 -23.57 -24.88
N GLY A 28 -5.40 -22.91 -23.83
CA GLY A 28 -4.58 -21.70 -23.95
C GLY A 28 -5.35 -20.43 -24.37
N LEU A 29 -6.69 -20.49 -24.38
CA LEU A 29 -7.55 -19.37 -24.76
C LEU A 29 -7.65 -18.30 -23.66
N ILE A 30 -7.46 -18.69 -22.39
CA ILE A 30 -7.49 -17.80 -21.23
C ILE A 30 -6.23 -18.02 -20.37
N PRO A 31 -5.61 -16.97 -19.81
CA PRO A 31 -4.46 -17.11 -18.92
C PRO A 31 -4.73 -17.98 -17.67
N PRO A 32 -3.68 -18.61 -17.11
CA PRO A 32 -3.80 -19.32 -15.84
C PRO A 32 -4.19 -18.37 -14.71
N ASP A 33 -4.74 -18.94 -13.63
CA ASP A 33 -5.13 -18.15 -12.47
C ASP A 33 -3.92 -17.51 -11.81
N LYS A 34 -3.97 -16.18 -11.69
CA LYS A 34 -2.93 -15.42 -10.99
C LYS A 34 -2.80 -15.97 -9.55
N PRO A 35 -1.62 -16.44 -9.13
CA PRO A 35 -1.44 -16.96 -7.79
C PRO A 35 -1.73 -15.86 -6.76
N ARG A 36 -2.31 -16.24 -5.63
CA ARG A 36 -2.54 -15.29 -4.53
C ARG A 36 -1.17 -14.83 -4.00
N LEU A 37 -1.00 -13.51 -3.85
CA LEU A 37 0.22 -12.95 -3.30
C LEU A 37 0.43 -13.45 -1.86
N ASN A 38 1.56 -14.10 -1.60
CA ASN A 38 1.97 -14.40 -0.24
C ASN A 38 2.48 -13.12 0.42
N ARG A 39 1.59 -12.40 1.10
CA ARG A 39 1.85 -11.07 1.66
C ARG A 39 3.02 -11.04 2.65
N LYS A 40 3.17 -12.07 3.50
CA LYS A 40 4.28 -12.14 4.47
C LYS A 40 5.62 -12.35 3.79
N LYS A 41 5.65 -13.25 2.79
CA LYS A 41 6.85 -13.50 2.00
C LYS A 41 7.24 -12.24 1.22
N PHE A 42 6.29 -11.65 0.52
CA PHE A 42 6.48 -10.42 -0.24
C PHE A 42 7.03 -9.27 0.63
N ALA A 43 6.44 -9.04 1.82
CA ALA A 43 6.92 -8.00 2.73
C ALA A 43 8.36 -8.22 3.18
N LYS A 44 8.74 -9.47 3.45
CA LYS A 44 10.10 -9.83 3.86
C LYS A 44 11.11 -9.64 2.73
N GLU A 45 10.81 -10.16 1.54
CA GLU A 45 11.70 -10.06 0.37
C GLU A 45 11.94 -8.59 -0.02
N VAL A 46 10.89 -7.78 -0.08
CA VAL A 46 11.01 -6.35 -0.38
C VAL A 46 11.83 -5.60 0.67
N TRP A 47 11.68 -5.94 1.95
CA TRP A 47 12.48 -5.31 3.01
C TRP A 47 13.96 -5.66 2.88
N GLU A 48 14.28 -6.92 2.62
CA GLU A 48 15.66 -7.40 2.40
C GLU A 48 16.29 -6.74 1.16
N GLU A 49 15.55 -6.62 0.05
CA GLU A 49 16.02 -5.94 -1.16
C GLU A 49 16.24 -4.44 -0.94
N PHE A 50 15.37 -3.78 -0.16
CA PHE A 50 15.48 -2.35 0.11
C PHE A 50 16.66 -2.02 1.04
N GLU A 51 16.88 -2.81 2.10
CA GLU A 51 18.02 -2.68 3.02
C GLU A 51 19.38 -2.94 2.33
N ALA A 52 19.39 -3.63 1.19
CA ALA A 52 20.61 -3.85 0.41
C ALA A 52 21.05 -2.58 -0.35
N LEU A 53 20.19 -1.57 -0.50
CA LEU A 53 20.54 -0.28 -1.10
C LEU A 53 21.25 0.59 -0.06
N ASP A 54 22.24 1.38 -0.49
CA ASP A 54 22.78 2.42 0.39
C ASP A 54 21.73 3.51 0.66
N MET A 55 21.87 4.20 1.79
CA MET A 55 20.92 5.22 2.26
C MET A 55 20.59 6.27 1.18
N TYR A 56 21.59 6.79 0.47
CA TYR A 56 21.38 7.85 -0.52
C TYR A 56 20.63 7.31 -1.74
N THR A 57 21.01 6.13 -2.22
CA THR A 57 20.31 5.45 -3.32
C THR A 57 18.87 5.12 -2.94
N ALA A 58 18.65 4.54 -1.76
CA ALA A 58 17.33 4.22 -1.23
C ALA A 58 16.42 5.46 -1.20
N ASP A 59 16.88 6.55 -0.61
CA ASP A 59 16.12 7.80 -0.51
C ASP A 59 15.83 8.43 -1.88
N CYS A 60 16.83 8.46 -2.77
CA CYS A 60 16.69 9.03 -4.11
C CYS A 60 15.66 8.27 -4.95
N TYR A 61 15.73 6.94 -4.96
CA TYR A 61 14.81 6.13 -5.76
C TYR A 61 13.44 5.99 -5.10
N LEU A 62 13.34 6.00 -3.76
CA LEU A 62 12.06 6.06 -3.05
C LEU A 62 11.31 7.34 -3.42
N ARG A 63 11.98 8.50 -3.42
CA ARG A 63 11.37 9.77 -3.84
C ARG A 63 10.85 9.73 -5.27
N ARG A 64 11.57 9.08 -6.19
CA ARG A 64 11.13 8.88 -7.58
C ARG A 64 9.91 7.94 -7.66
N ALA A 65 9.94 6.82 -6.92
CA ALA A 65 8.88 5.83 -6.91
C ALA A 65 7.55 6.36 -6.35
N LEU A 66 7.59 7.33 -5.42
CA LEU A 66 6.37 8.00 -4.93
C LEU A 66 5.52 8.56 -6.07
N GLY A 67 6.15 9.15 -7.09
CA GLY A 67 5.45 9.72 -8.24
C GLY A 67 4.77 8.69 -9.15
N CYS A 68 5.07 7.40 -8.98
CA CYS A 68 4.38 6.32 -9.68
C CYS A 68 3.11 5.86 -8.96
N MET A 69 2.97 6.18 -7.66
CA MET A 69 1.86 5.73 -6.84
C MET A 69 0.89 6.85 -6.50
N VAL A 70 1.40 8.07 -6.27
CA VAL A 70 0.58 9.20 -5.82
C VAL A 70 0.99 10.49 -6.52
N GLY A 71 0.03 11.40 -6.66
CA GLY A 71 0.24 12.70 -7.31
C GLY A 71 -0.58 13.82 -6.66
N PRO A 72 -0.32 15.09 -7.04
CA PRO A 72 -1.07 16.22 -6.51
C PRO A 72 -2.54 16.25 -6.95
N GLU A 73 -2.83 15.72 -8.14
CA GLU A 73 -4.16 15.68 -8.73
C GLU A 73 -4.51 14.23 -9.08
N MET A 74 -5.21 13.55 -8.17
CA MET A 74 -5.69 12.18 -8.37
C MET A 74 -7.20 12.18 -8.60
N LEU A 75 -7.65 11.42 -9.59
CA LEU A 75 -9.09 11.29 -9.90
C LEU A 75 -9.85 10.57 -8.79
N GLU A 76 -9.23 9.51 -8.25
CA GLU A 76 -9.71 8.74 -7.11
C GLU A 76 -8.53 8.45 -6.19
N VAL A 77 -8.81 8.21 -4.90
CA VAL A 77 -7.78 7.84 -3.91
C VAL A 77 -8.14 6.49 -3.30
N THR A 78 -7.33 5.49 -3.62
CA THR A 78 -7.47 4.10 -3.17
C THR A 78 -6.87 3.91 -1.77
N PRO A 79 -7.25 2.84 -1.03
CA PRO A 79 -6.64 2.52 0.26
C PRO A 79 -5.11 2.34 0.20
N GLU A 80 -4.60 1.77 -0.89
CA GLU A 80 -3.16 1.64 -1.15
C GLU A 80 -2.48 3.01 -1.25
N GLU A 81 -3.07 3.95 -2.00
CA GLU A 81 -2.56 5.32 -2.15
C GLU A 81 -2.64 6.11 -0.84
N VAL A 82 -3.70 5.94 -0.04
CA VAL A 82 -3.78 6.52 1.32
C VAL A 82 -2.62 6.04 2.19
N GLY A 83 -2.22 4.77 2.09
CA GLY A 83 -1.06 4.24 2.79
C GLY A 83 0.24 4.98 2.44
N VAL A 84 0.46 5.24 1.14
CA VAL A 84 1.62 6.00 0.65
C VAL A 84 1.56 7.47 1.10
N LEU A 85 0.40 8.11 1.01
CA LEU A 85 0.22 9.50 1.46
C LEU A 85 0.45 9.64 2.97
N LYS A 86 0.03 8.66 3.78
CA LYS A 86 0.33 8.63 5.22
C LYS A 86 1.83 8.51 5.49
N LEU A 87 2.55 7.69 4.73
CA LEU A 87 4.02 7.62 4.83
C LEU A 87 4.67 8.97 4.54
N MET A 88 4.23 9.65 3.48
CA MET A 88 4.71 11.01 3.15
C MET A 88 4.39 12.01 4.26
N LYS A 89 3.18 11.94 4.83
CA LYS A 89 2.75 12.81 5.93
C LYS A 89 3.57 12.56 7.20
N LEU A 90 3.89 11.30 7.52
CA LEU A 90 4.79 10.96 8.63
C LEU A 90 6.15 11.62 8.47
N ALA A 91 6.75 11.58 7.28
CA ALA A 91 8.03 12.25 7.03
C ALA A 91 7.97 13.77 7.26
N VAL A 92 6.88 14.42 6.83
CA VAL A 92 6.65 15.86 7.05
C VAL A 92 6.48 16.18 8.54
N GLU A 93 5.63 15.45 9.24
CA GLU A 93 5.37 15.70 10.66
C GLU A 93 6.57 15.36 11.54
N TRP A 94 7.33 14.32 11.20
CA TRP A 94 8.61 14.02 11.85
C TRP A 94 9.58 15.20 11.69
N LYS A 95 9.74 15.74 10.47
CA LYS A 95 10.64 16.88 10.26
C LYS A 95 10.23 18.10 11.10
N LYS A 96 8.94 18.43 11.13
CA LYS A 96 8.41 19.53 11.97
C LYS A 96 8.65 19.29 13.45
N PHE A 97 8.41 18.06 13.92
CA PHE A 97 8.66 17.64 15.28
C PHE A 97 10.14 17.83 15.66
N SER A 98 11.07 17.36 14.82
CA SER A 98 12.51 17.53 15.03
C SER A 98 12.95 19.00 15.02
N ASP A 99 12.40 19.82 14.12
CA ASP A 99 12.71 21.25 14.08
C ASP A 99 12.24 21.99 15.32
N ARG A 100 11.05 21.64 15.82
CA ARG A 100 10.50 22.20 17.05
C ARG A 100 11.35 21.81 18.27
N LEU A 101 11.73 20.54 18.40
CA LEU A 101 12.62 20.10 19.48
C LEU A 101 13.94 20.86 19.46
N ARG A 102 14.54 21.03 18.28
CA ARG A 102 15.77 21.81 18.14
C ARG A 102 15.58 23.27 18.56
N ALA A 103 14.44 23.89 18.23
CA ALA A 103 14.12 25.25 18.66
C ALA A 103 13.91 25.36 20.20
N GLU A 104 13.43 24.30 20.84
CA GLU A 104 13.30 24.17 22.30
C GLU A 104 14.63 23.84 22.99
N GLY A 105 15.73 23.65 22.25
CA GLY A 105 17.03 23.23 22.79
C GLY A 105 17.08 21.76 23.23
N ARG A 106 16.13 20.94 22.76
CA ARG A 106 16.05 19.50 23.04
C ARG A 106 16.57 18.70 21.86
N GLU A 107 17.50 17.78 22.11
CA GLU A 107 17.98 16.82 21.09
C GLU A 107 17.32 15.44 21.20
N GLN A 108 16.66 15.17 22.32
CA GLN A 108 16.09 13.86 22.63
C GLN A 108 14.58 13.96 22.89
N TYR A 109 13.88 12.88 22.53
CA TYR A 109 12.45 12.70 22.73
C TYR A 109 12.17 11.26 23.15
N THR A 110 11.01 11.05 23.78
CA THR A 110 10.57 9.69 24.13
C THR A 110 9.80 9.06 22.97
N LEU A 111 9.79 7.73 22.91
CA LEU A 111 8.97 7.01 21.92
C LEU A 111 7.47 7.29 22.12
N GLY A 112 7.03 7.53 23.36
CA GLY A 112 5.64 7.89 23.68
C GLY A 112 5.25 9.24 23.08
N GLU A 113 6.05 10.28 23.34
CA GLU A 113 5.88 11.62 22.77
C GLU A 113 5.83 11.57 21.24
N PHE A 114 6.79 10.89 20.61
CA PHE A 114 6.82 10.75 19.15
C PHE A 114 5.61 9.98 18.61
N ALA A 115 5.18 8.91 19.29
CA ALA A 115 4.01 8.16 18.88
C ALA A 115 2.73 9.00 18.99
N GLU A 116 2.56 9.76 20.07
CA GLU A 116 1.38 10.58 20.31
C GLU A 116 1.31 11.79 19.37
N GLU A 117 2.43 12.45 19.11
CA GLU A 117 2.45 13.70 18.35
C GLU A 117 2.63 13.50 16.84
N VAL A 118 3.33 12.45 16.41
CA VAL A 118 3.66 12.23 14.99
C VAL A 118 2.93 11.02 14.43
N VAL A 119 3.09 9.84 15.04
CA VAL A 119 2.65 8.58 14.42
C VAL A 119 1.13 8.40 14.48
N ASN A 120 0.56 8.42 15.68
CA ASN A 120 -0.85 8.13 15.93
C ASN A 120 -1.80 9.09 15.19
N PRO A 121 -1.55 10.41 15.14
CA PRO A 121 -2.41 11.34 14.41
C PRO A 121 -2.49 11.00 12.92
N VAL A 122 -1.37 10.59 12.31
CA VAL A 122 -1.32 10.28 10.88
C VAL A 122 -1.93 8.91 10.59
N LEU A 123 -1.67 7.90 11.42
CA LEU A 123 -2.21 6.56 11.20
C LEU A 123 -3.73 6.50 11.34
N LYS A 124 -4.33 7.38 12.14
CA LYS A 124 -5.79 7.46 12.38
C LYS A 124 -6.60 8.21 11.31
N LEU A 125 -5.95 8.85 10.33
CA LEU A 125 -6.62 9.49 9.18
C LEU A 125 -7.36 8.47 8.30
#